data_AF-A0A212JY66-F1
#
_entry.id   AF-A0A212JY66-F1
#
_cell.length_a   1.000
_cell.length_b   1.000
_cell.length_c   1.000
_cell.angle_alpha   90.00
_cell.angle_beta   90.00
_cell.angle_gamma   90.00
#
_symmetry.space_group_name_H-M   'P 1'
#
loop_
_entity.id
_entity.type
_entity.pdbx_description
1 polymer ?
#
loop_
_entity_poly.entity_id
_entity_poly.type
_entity_poly.pdbx_seq_one_letter_code
_entity_poly.pdbx_strand_id
1 'polypeptide(L)'
;MKVIFYIILFPLFLWGVYSCSTDKKTRISVKYKVFIDSKQPCCVFVSYKDSTGYVTLYVDDNWSKEVFLPQGEVASLLMICQYDIEDGLQTGVFFHSLTGQIDNGKEVVTDSGENIVSISTITRDT
;
A
#
# COMPACT_ATOMS: atom_id res chain seq x y z
N MET A 1 -15.90 -40.45 41.59
CA MET A 1 -15.97 -39.02 41.20
C MET A 1 -14.80 -38.60 40.30
N LYS A 2 -14.60 -39.25 39.15
CA LYS A 2 -13.57 -38.82 38.15
C LYS A 2 -14.17 -38.54 36.77
N VAL A 3 -15.30 -39.17 36.44
CA VAL A 3 -15.93 -39.07 35.11
C VAL A 3 -16.60 -37.71 34.87
N ILE A 4 -17.13 -37.07 35.92
CA ILE A 4 -17.85 -35.78 35.82
C ILE A 4 -16.91 -34.63 35.44
N PHE A 5 -15.64 -34.69 35.83
CA PHE A 5 -14.66 -33.64 35.54
C PHE A 5 -14.30 -33.54 34.04
N TYR A 6 -14.31 -34.68 33.33
CA TYR A 6 -14.01 -34.72 31.90
C TYR A 6 -15.16 -34.19 31.02
N ILE A 7 -16.41 -34.31 31.48
CA ILE A 7 -17.59 -33.90 30.71
C ILE A 7 -17.72 -32.36 30.66
N ILE A 8 -17.24 -31.65 31.69
CA ILE A 8 -17.33 -30.19 31.77
C ILE A 8 -16.16 -29.50 31.04
N LEU A 9 -14.99 -30.15 30.96
CA LEU A 9 -13.82 -29.60 30.27
C LEU A 9 -13.91 -29.67 28.74
N PHE A 10 -14.64 -30.65 28.20
CA PHE A 10 -14.79 -30.83 26.76
C PHE A 10 -15.53 -29.68 26.03
N PRO A 11 -16.67 -29.15 26.52
CA PRO A 11 -17.34 -28.02 25.88
C PRO A 11 -16.56 -26.70 26.01
N LEU A 12 -15.79 -26.50 27.08
CA LEU A 12 -14.92 -25.33 27.24
C LEU A 12 -13.75 -25.34 26.24
N PHE A 13 -13.19 -26.51 25.95
CA PHE A 13 -12.17 -26.66 24.92
C PHE A 13 -12.74 -26.38 23.52
N LEU A 14 -13.95 -26.86 23.22
CA LEU A 14 -14.63 -26.61 21.95
C LEU A 14 -15.00 -25.13 21.73
N TRP A 15 -15.39 -24.40 22.79
CA TRP A 15 -15.58 -22.94 22.70
C TRP A 15 -14.27 -22.16 22.54
N GLY A 16 -13.16 -22.65 23.12
CA GLY A 16 -11.84 -22.05 22.94
C GLY A 16 -11.32 -22.11 21.49
N VAL A 17 -11.66 -23.18 20.73
CA VAL A 17 -11.23 -23.30 19.32
C VAL A 17 -12.13 -22.52 18.35
N TYR A 18 -13.40 -22.30 18.70
CA TYR A 18 -14.32 -21.48 17.88
C TYR A 18 -14.14 -19.97 18.08
N SER A 19 -13.42 -19.54 19.12
CA SER A 19 -13.02 -18.14 19.29
C SER A 19 -11.66 -17.83 18.65
N CYS A 20 -11.20 -18.66 17.71
CA CYS A 20 -10.29 -18.18 16.68
C CYS A 20 -11.13 -17.34 15.72
N SER A 21 -11.43 -16.11 16.15
CA SER A 21 -12.04 -15.06 15.35
C SER A 21 -11.28 -14.98 14.04
N THR A 22 -11.85 -15.54 12.99
CA THR A 22 -11.46 -15.23 11.62
C THR A 22 -11.90 -13.80 11.38
N ASP A 23 -11.14 -12.87 11.93
CA ASP A 23 -11.09 -11.49 11.49
C ASP A 23 -10.47 -11.56 10.09
N LYS A 24 -11.29 -11.98 9.11
CA LYS A 24 -10.94 -11.91 7.70
C LYS A 24 -10.83 -10.43 7.42
N LYS A 25 -9.65 -9.86 7.65
CA LYS A 25 -9.31 -8.50 7.24
C LYS A 25 -9.68 -8.41 5.77
N THR A 26 -10.79 -7.76 5.48
CA THR A 26 -11.27 -7.50 4.13
C THR A 26 -10.13 -6.83 3.39
N ARG A 27 -9.79 -7.34 2.21
CA ARG A 27 -8.71 -6.76 1.40
C ARG A 27 -9.33 -5.89 0.30
N ILE A 28 -8.71 -4.75 0.05
CA ILE A 28 -9.09 -3.79 -0.97
C ILE A 28 -8.05 -3.83 -2.09
N SER A 29 -8.49 -3.83 -3.35
CA SER A 29 -7.56 -3.69 -4.47
C SER A 29 -7.09 -2.24 -4.59
N VAL A 30 -5.78 -2.05 -4.69
CA VAL A 30 -5.15 -0.75 -4.90
C VAL A 30 -4.23 -0.86 -6.11
N LYS A 31 -4.42 0.05 -7.07
CA LYS A 31 -3.61 0.17 -8.27
C LYS A 31 -2.75 1.42 -8.20
N TYR A 32 -1.44 1.20 -8.10
CA TYR A 32 -0.42 2.23 -8.22
C TYR A 32 -0.06 2.43 -9.69
N LYS A 33 0.18 3.68 -10.09
CA LYS A 33 0.74 4.03 -11.39
C LYS A 33 1.76 5.16 -11.23
N VAL A 34 2.83 5.06 -12.01
CA VAL A 34 3.84 6.09 -12.17
C VAL A 34 3.89 6.42 -13.66
N PHE A 35 3.71 7.69 -13.99
CA PHE A 35 3.87 8.22 -15.33
C PHE A 35 5.10 9.11 -15.39
N ILE A 36 5.96 8.85 -16.35
CA ILE A 36 7.21 9.58 -16.56
C ILE A 36 7.01 10.46 -17.79
N ASP A 37 6.69 11.74 -17.59
CA ASP A 37 6.43 12.71 -18.67
C ASP A 37 7.70 13.52 -19.03
N SER A 38 8.87 13.04 -18.60
CA SER A 38 10.13 13.72 -18.85
C SER A 38 10.63 13.48 -20.26
N LYS A 39 11.02 14.55 -20.95
CA LYS A 39 11.78 14.49 -22.22
C LYS A 39 13.17 13.88 -22.04
N GLN A 40 13.67 13.84 -20.81
CA GLN A 40 14.95 13.22 -20.46
C GLN A 40 14.69 11.87 -19.80
N PRO A 41 15.34 10.79 -20.25
CA PRO A 41 15.19 9.48 -19.63
C PRO A 41 15.70 9.55 -18.18
N CYS A 42 14.83 9.24 -17.22
CA CYS A 42 15.20 9.14 -15.82
C CYS A 42 14.79 7.79 -15.24
N CYS A 43 15.72 7.16 -14.51
CA CYS A 43 15.40 6.02 -13.67
C CYS A 43 14.74 6.51 -12.38
N VAL A 44 13.49 6.12 -12.16
CA VAL A 44 12.67 6.53 -11.03
C VAL A 44 12.72 5.47 -9.94
N PHE A 45 13.14 5.87 -8.74
CA PHE A 45 12.96 5.09 -7.53
C PHE A 45 11.48 5.13 -7.14
N VAL A 46 10.87 3.96 -6.99
CA VAL A 46 9.48 3.81 -6.58
C VAL A 46 9.42 3.05 -5.27
N SER A 47 8.67 3.57 -4.30
CA SER A 47 8.36 2.90 -3.05
C SER A 47 6.85 2.92 -2.81
N TYR A 48 6.27 1.74 -2.60
CA TYR A 48 4.83 1.57 -2.36
C TYR A 48 4.57 0.51 -1.29
N LYS A 49 3.37 0.48 -0.72
CA LYS A 49 2.95 -0.52 0.26
C LYS A 49 2.19 -1.66 -0.41
N ASP A 50 2.48 -2.91 -0.03
CA ASP A 50 1.73 -4.09 -0.42
C ASP A 50 1.32 -4.94 0.80
N SER A 51 0.78 -6.15 0.56
CA SER A 51 0.33 -7.05 1.62
C SER A 51 1.44 -7.57 2.54
N THR A 52 2.71 -7.42 2.13
CA THR A 52 3.90 -7.90 2.85
C THR A 52 4.67 -6.78 3.53
N GLY A 53 4.49 -5.53 3.10
CA GLY A 53 5.18 -4.37 3.67
C GLY A 53 5.44 -3.29 2.62
N TYR A 54 6.51 -2.52 2.82
CA TYR A 54 6.98 -1.58 1.80
C TYR A 54 7.87 -2.30 0.78
N VAL A 55 7.57 -2.10 -0.49
CA VAL A 55 8.32 -2.61 -1.63
C VAL A 55 8.98 -1.44 -2.33
N THR A 56 10.24 -1.63 -2.73
CA THR A 56 11.02 -0.63 -3.46
C THR A 56 11.56 -1.23 -4.75
N LEU A 57 11.61 -0.43 -5.81
CA LEU A 57 12.13 -0.83 -7.12
C LEU A 57 12.53 0.40 -7.94
N TYR A 58 13.19 0.14 -9.06
CA TYR A 58 13.55 1.16 -10.05
C TYR A 58 12.81 0.89 -11.37
N VAL A 59 12.28 1.94 -11.99
CA VAL A 59 11.63 1.90 -13.30
C VAL A 59 12.20 2.98 -14.21
N ASP A 60 12.23 2.71 -15.50
CA ASP A 60 12.71 3.62 -16.56
C ASP A 60 11.62 3.98 -17.58
N ASP A 61 10.41 3.42 -17.42
CA ASP A 61 9.22 3.73 -18.22
C ASP A 61 7.98 3.79 -17.30
N ASN A 62 6.85 4.19 -17.87
CA ASN A 62 5.55 4.14 -17.24
C ASN A 62 5.30 2.78 -16.59
N TRP A 63 4.90 2.81 -15.33
CA TRP A 63 4.79 1.61 -14.51
C TRP A 63 3.44 1.56 -13.81
N SER A 64 2.93 0.35 -13.62
CA SER A 64 1.74 0.13 -12.80
C SER A 64 1.78 -1.19 -12.05
N LYS A 65 1.15 -1.21 -10.88
CA LYS A 65 1.02 -2.41 -10.08
C LYS A 65 -0.28 -2.41 -9.30
N GLU A 66 -0.99 -3.52 -9.39
CA GLU A 66 -2.15 -3.81 -8.56
C GLU A 66 -1.73 -4.70 -7.38
N VAL A 67 -2.22 -4.35 -6.19
CA VAL A 67 -1.99 -5.09 -4.94
C VAL A 67 -3.26 -5.15 -4.11
N PHE A 68 -3.28 -6.02 -3.11
CA PHE A 68 -4.39 -6.14 -2.18
C PHE A 68 -3.96 -5.75 -0.76
N LEU A 69 -4.44 -4.60 -0.27
CA LEU A 69 -4.15 -4.12 1.07
C LEU A 69 -5.27 -4.47 2.06
N PRO A 70 -4.96 -4.75 3.33
CA PRO A 70 -5.98 -4.81 4.37
C PRO A 70 -6.78 -3.50 4.45
N GLN A 71 -8.09 -3.60 4.68
CA GLN A 71 -8.95 -2.45 4.90
C GLN A 71 -8.46 -1.60 6.08
N GLY A 72 -8.46 -0.27 5.91
CA GLY A 72 -8.00 0.70 6.92
C GLY A 72 -6.51 1.00 6.87
N GLU A 73 -5.74 0.35 5.99
CA GLU A 73 -4.33 0.69 5.76
C GLU A 73 -4.18 1.97 4.93
N VAL A 74 -3.02 2.63 5.02
CA VAL A 74 -2.70 3.75 4.11
C VAL A 74 -2.00 3.20 2.87
N ALA A 75 -2.50 3.57 1.70
CA ALA A 75 -1.79 3.37 0.45
C ALA A 75 -0.95 4.63 0.16
N SER A 76 0.34 4.44 -0.06
CA SER A 76 1.26 5.53 -0.37
C SER A 76 2.17 5.14 -1.53
N LEU A 77 2.54 6.11 -2.34
CA LEU A 77 3.44 5.99 -3.47
C LEU A 77 4.48 7.12 -3.37
N LEU A 78 5.73 6.75 -3.19
CA LEU A 78 6.87 7.65 -3.30
C LEU A 78 7.54 7.38 -4.64
N MET A 79 7.86 8.45 -5.36
CA MET A 79 8.54 8.42 -6.64
C MET A 79 9.60 9.52 -6.67
N ILE A 80 10.85 9.14 -6.95
CA ILE A 80 11.98 10.08 -7.00
C ILE A 80 12.80 9.77 -8.24
N CYS A 81 13.02 10.76 -9.10
CA CYS A 81 13.99 10.64 -10.17
C CYS A 81 15.41 10.62 -9.59
N GLN A 82 16.23 9.62 -9.95
CA GLN A 82 17.60 9.49 -9.41
C GLN A 82 18.46 10.75 -9.60
N TYR A 83 18.32 11.43 -10.75
CA TYR A 83 19.08 12.64 -11.06
C TYR A 83 18.68 13.84 -10.18
N ASP A 84 17.43 13.89 -9.73
CA ASP A 84 16.97 14.97 -8.86
C ASP A 84 17.42 14.78 -7.40
N ILE A 85 18.08 13.67 -7.06
CA ILE A 85 18.58 13.47 -5.69
C ILE A 85 19.75 14.44 -5.43
N GLU A 86 20.72 14.56 -6.35
CA GLU A 86 21.85 15.47 -6.14
C GLU A 86 21.43 16.94 -6.18
N ASP A 87 20.66 17.34 -7.20
CA ASP A 87 20.26 18.74 -7.39
C ASP A 87 19.11 19.16 -6.46
N GLY A 88 18.16 18.26 -6.19
CA GLY A 88 17.03 18.51 -5.29
C GLY A 88 17.46 18.61 -3.83
N LEU A 89 18.49 17.88 -3.40
CA LEU A 89 19.07 18.05 -2.06
C LEU A 89 19.73 19.42 -1.87
N GLN A 90 20.21 20.05 -2.94
CA GLN A 90 20.83 21.37 -2.89
C GLN A 90 19.82 22.51 -3.08
N THR A 91 18.82 22.32 -3.94
CA THR A 91 17.93 23.39 -4.39
C THR A 91 16.51 23.29 -3.85
N GLY A 92 16.11 22.13 -3.33
CA GLY A 92 14.72 21.83 -2.97
C GLY A 92 13.77 21.71 -4.16
N VAL A 93 14.29 21.74 -5.39
CA VAL A 93 13.51 21.67 -6.63
C VAL A 93 13.82 20.37 -7.33
N PHE A 94 12.77 19.61 -7.63
CA PHE A 94 12.83 18.39 -8.44
C PHE A 94 12.46 18.78 -9.87
N PHE A 95 13.33 18.50 -10.84
CA PHE A 95 13.19 19.01 -12.20
C PHE A 95 12.43 18.04 -13.11
N HIS A 96 12.33 16.77 -12.73
CA HIS A 96 11.61 15.78 -13.53
C HIS A 96 10.14 15.77 -13.17
N SER A 97 9.29 16.11 -14.15
CA SER A 97 7.84 15.95 -14.01
C SER A 97 7.48 14.48 -13.93
N LEU A 98 7.12 14.04 -12.73
CA LEU A 98 6.57 12.73 -12.44
C LEU A 98 5.10 12.90 -12.07
N THR A 99 4.27 11.96 -12.53
CA THR A 99 2.87 11.87 -12.10
C THR A 99 2.62 10.54 -11.43
N GLY A 100 2.15 10.60 -10.20
CA GLY A 100 1.83 9.44 -9.37
C GLY A 100 0.33 9.33 -9.25
N GLN A 101 -0.19 8.11 -9.35
CA GLN A 101 -1.62 7.86 -9.19
C GLN A 101 -1.85 6.62 -8.32
N ILE A 102 -2.83 6.74 -7.42
CA ILE A 102 -3.34 5.64 -6.60
C ILE A 102 -4.85 5.54 -6.84
N ASP A 103 -5.31 4.37 -7.26
CA ASP A 103 -6.72 4.06 -7.50
C ASP A 103 -7.12 2.87 -6.62
N ASN A 104 -8.14 3.06 -5.76
CA ASN A 104 -8.67 2.00 -4.88
C ASN A 104 -10.09 1.54 -5.26
N GLY A 105 -10.56 1.90 -6.46
CA GLY A 105 -11.91 1.61 -6.96
C GLY A 105 -13.02 2.53 -6.42
N LYS A 106 -12.76 3.30 -5.36
CA LYS A 106 -13.68 4.34 -4.85
C LYS A 106 -13.19 5.75 -5.17
N GLU A 107 -11.88 5.94 -5.07
CA GLU A 107 -11.20 7.22 -5.26
C GLU A 107 -9.93 7.01 -6.07
N VAL A 108 -9.63 8.01 -6.89
CA VAL A 108 -8.39 8.11 -7.65
C VAL A 108 -7.69 9.40 -7.23
N VAL A 109 -6.58 9.26 -6.52
CA VAL A 109 -5.71 10.40 -6.17
C VAL A 109 -4.59 10.45 -7.19
N THR A 110 -4.40 11.62 -7.79
CA THR A 110 -3.35 11.87 -8.78
C THR A 110 -2.60 13.12 -8.35
N ASP A 111 -1.27 13.02 -8.32
CA ASP A 111 -0.41 14.16 -8.07
C ASP A 111 0.66 14.27 -9.17
N SER A 112 0.93 15.49 -9.59
CA SER A 112 1.86 15.81 -10.67
C SER A 112 2.86 16.84 -10.18
N GLY A 113 4.14 16.51 -10.24
CA GLY A 113 5.21 17.38 -9.76
C GLY A 113 5.53 17.22 -8.27
N GLU A 114 4.68 16.55 -7.48
CA GLU A 114 5.03 16.11 -6.13
C GLU A 114 5.64 14.71 -6.14
N ASN A 115 6.66 14.49 -5.31
CA ASN A 115 7.35 13.19 -5.21
C ASN A 115 6.54 12.14 -4.42
N ILE A 116 5.53 12.55 -3.66
CA ILE A 116 4.79 11.68 -2.73
C ILE A 116 3.29 11.81 -3.00
N VAL A 117 2.65 10.68 -3.29
CA VAL A 117 1.19 10.58 -3.39
C VAL A 117 0.70 9.65 -2.29
N SER A 118 -0.36 10.01 -1.58
CA SER A 118 -0.92 9.16 -0.54
C SER A 118 -2.44 9.22 -0.48
N ILE A 119 -3.05 8.09 -0.13
CA ILE A 119 -4.49 7.96 0.10
C ILE A 119 -4.71 7.00 1.27
N SER A 120 -5.62 7.35 2.16
CA SER A 120 -6.05 6.46 3.21
C SER A 120 -7.09 5.47 2.66
N THR A 121 -6.87 4.15 2.78
CA THR A 121 -7.86 3.15 2.34
C THR A 121 -9.00 2.97 3.34
N ILE A 122 -9.28 3.99 4.17
CA ILE A 122 -10.40 3.99 5.10
C ILE A 122 -11.69 4.03 4.31
N THR A 123 -12.23 2.86 4.04
CA THR A 123 -13.63 2.70 3.67
C THR A 123 -14.44 2.74 4.96
N ARG A 124 -14.88 3.93 5.37
CA ARG A 124 -16.10 4.01 6.16
C ARG A 124 -17.24 3.67 5.21
N ASP A 125 -17.83 2.50 5.39
CA ASP A 125 -19.15 2.22 4.85
C ASP A 125 -20.11 3.17 5.56
N THR A 126 -20.65 4.14 4.82
CA THR A 126 -21.91 4.82 5.18
C THR A 126 -23.07 3.97 4.74
#